data_AF-A0A2X3C290-F1
#
_entry.id   AF-A0A2X3C290-F1
#
_cell.length_a   1.000
_cell.length_b   1.000
_cell.length_c   1.000
_cell.angle_alpha   90.00
_cell.angle_beta   90.00
_cell.angle_gamma   90.00
#
_symmetry.space_group_name_H-M   'P 1'
#
loop_
_entity.id
_entity.type
_entity.pdbx_description
1 polymer ?
#
loop_
_entity_poly.entity_id
_entity_poly.type
_entity_poly.pdbx_seq_one_letter_code
_entity_poly.pdbx_strand_id
1 'polypeptide(L)' 'MKILVVDDEVSILQLIKMNLEIEGHIPITAENALDALELVIKERPHNNFRCYVT' A
#
# COMPACT_ATOMS: atom_id res chain seq x y z
N MET A 1 -6.85 8.77 3.40
CA MET A 1 -5.39 8.82 3.18
C MET A 1 -5.00 7.60 2.37
N LYS A 2 -4.17 7.74 1.32
CA LYS A 2 -3.69 6.58 0.55
C LYS A 2 -2.46 5.99 1.21
N ILE A 3 -2.46 4.68 1.41
CA ILE A 3 -1.39 3.96 2.12
C ILE A 3 -0.92 2.82 1.23
N LEU A 4 0.37 2.76 0.93
CA LEU A 4 0.96 1.63 0.21
C LEU A 4 1.50 0.63 1.22
N VAL A 5 1.07 -0.62 1.10
CA VAL A 5 1.54 -1.74 1.89
C VAL A 5 2.26 -2.69 0.94
N VAL A 6 3.51 -3.02 1.28
CA VAL A 6 4.34 -3.93 0.48
C VAL A 6 4.77 -5.08 1.36
N ASP A 7 4.39 -6.29 0.98
CA ASP A 7 4.67 -7.52 1.72
C ASP A 7 4.57 -8.71 0.75
N ASP A 8 5.42 -9.73 0.89
CA ASP A 8 5.43 -10.92 0.03
C ASP A 8 4.36 -11.96 0.42
N GLU A 9 3.73 -11.81 1.59
CA GLU A 9 2.63 -12.64 2.04
C GLU A 9 1.25 -12.02 1.75
N VAL A 10 0.52 -12.61 0.80
CA VAL A 10 -0.83 -12.17 0.41
C VAL A 10 -1.82 -12.17 1.58
N SER A 11 -1.68 -13.12 2.51
CA SER A 11 -2.50 -13.20 3.74
C SER A 11 -2.35 -11.95 4.61
N ILE A 12 -1.12 -11.46 4.76
CA ILE A 12 -0.80 -10.25 5.52
C ILE A 12 -1.33 -9.01 4.80
N LEU A 13 -1.11 -8.92 3.47
CA LEU A 13 -1.64 -7.82 2.66
C LEU A 13 -3.16 -7.68 2.81
N GLN A 14 -3.90 -8.80 2.75
CA GLN A 14 -5.36 -8.77 2.90
C GLN A 14 -5.80 -8.34 4.31
N LEU A 15 -5.12 -8.82 5.35
CA LEU A 15 -5.41 -8.44 6.73
C LEU A 15 -5.19 -6.93 6.96
N ILE A 16 -4.04 -6.42 6.53
CA ILE A 16 -3.71 -5.00 6.67
C ILE A 16 -4.67 -4.15 5.83
N LYS A 17 -4.98 -4.59 4.61
CA LYS A 17 -5.95 -3.92 3.75
C LYS A 17 -7.32 -3.78 4.43
N MET A 18 -7.88 -4.85 4.98
CA MET A 18 -9.16 -4.79 5.68
C MET A 18 -9.12 -3.82 6.87
N ASN A 19 -8.07 -3.89 7.69
CA ASN A 19 -7.94 -3.00 8.85
C ASN A 19 -7.88 -1.52 8.45
N LEU A 20 -7.09 -1.20 7.42
CA LEU A 20 -6.97 0.17 6.92
C LEU A 20 -8.26 0.67 6.25
N GLU A 21 -8.99 -0.19 5.54
CA GLU A 21 -10.31 0.15 4.99
C GLU A 21 -11.32 0.47 6.10
N ILE A 22 -11.32 -0.31 7.20
CA ILE A 22 -12.17 -0.07 8.38
C ILE A 22 -11.83 1.27 9.04
N GLU A 23 -10.56 1.66 9.09
CA GLU A 23 -10.11 2.96 9.59
C GLU A 23 -10.44 4.14 8.63
N GLY A 24 -11.03 3.87 7.45
CA GLY A 24 -11.36 4.88 6.46
C GLY A 24 -10.16 5.33 5.61
N HIS A 25 -9.12 4.51 5.55
CA HIS A 25 -7.99 4.70 4.64
C HIS A 25 -8.22 3.98 3.31
N ILE A 26 -7.41 4.34 2.31
CA ILE A 26 -7.44 3.73 0.98
C ILE A 26 -6.12 2.97 0.82
N PRO A 27 -6.05 1.72 1.30
CA PRO A 27 -4.88 0.88 1.15
C PRO A 27 -4.68 0.48 -0.31
N ILE A 28 -3.43 0.49 -0.73
CA ILE A 28 -2.92 -0.03 -1.98
C ILE A 28 -1.89 -1.08 -1.59
N THR A 29 -1.96 -2.26 -2.21
CA THR A 29 -1.10 -3.40 -1.88
C THR A 29 -0.16 -3.69 -3.04
N ALA A 30 1.07 -4.08 -2.73
CA ALA A 30 2.03 -4.60 -3.70
C ALA A 30 2.72 -5.84 -3.12
N GLU A 31 2.94 -6.85 -3.95
CA GLU A 31 3.58 -8.11 -3.53
C GLU A 31 5.10 -8.08 -3.68
N ASN A 32 5.63 -7.04 -4.33
CA ASN A 32 7.05 -6.88 -4.56
C ASN A 32 7.45 -5.41 -4.71
N ALA A 33 8.76 -5.15 -4.59
CA ALA A 33 9.31 -3.80 -4.65
C ALA A 33 9.12 -3.12 -6.02
N LEU A 34 9.04 -3.89 -7.11
CA LEU A 34 8.89 -3.35 -8.45
C LEU A 34 7.47 -2.81 -8.66
N ASP A 35 6.46 -3.60 -8.30
CA ASP A 35 5.05 -3.21 -8.33
C ASP A 35 4.80 -2.01 -7.42
N ALA A 36 5.39 -2.02 -6.22
CA ALA A 36 5.33 -0.90 -5.30
C ALA A 36 5.90 0.38 -5.93
N LEU A 37 7.04 0.28 -6.60
CA LEU A 37 7.70 1.40 -7.26
C LEU A 37 6.85 1.93 -8.43
N GLU A 38 6.27 1.04 -9.25
CA GLU A 38 5.37 1.44 -10.33
C GLU A 38 4.14 2.18 -9.81
N LEU A 39 3.55 1.71 -8.71
CA LEU A 39 2.39 2.34 -8.07
C LEU A 39 2.73 3.74 -7.54
N VAL A 40 3.89 3.91 -6.91
CA VAL A 40 4.37 5.21 -6.42
C VAL A 40 4.63 6.17 -7.59
N ILE A 41 5.28 5.70 -8.66
CA ILE A 41 5.55 6.52 -9.85
C ILE A 41 4.25 6.95 -10.51
N LYS A 42 3.28 6.03 -10.65
CA LYS A 42 1.97 6.29 -11.27
C LYS A 42 1.14 7.30 -10.51
N GLU A 43 1.19 7.28 -9.18
CA GLU A 43 0.43 8.20 -8.32
C GLU A 43 1.05 9.60 -8.19
N ARG A 44 2.30 9.78 -8.64
CA ARG A 44 3.13 11.01 -8.55
C ARG A 44 3.43 11.46 -7.10
N PRO A 45 4.67 11.89 -6.81
CA PRO A 45 5.13 12.23 -5.45
C PRO A 45 4.62 13.57 -4.88
N HIS A 46 3.55 14.16 -5.43
CA HIS A 46 2.99 15.43 -4.93
C HIS A 46 1.88 15.26 -3.89
N ASN A 47 1.36 14.04 -3.69
CA ASN A 47 0.32 13.73 -2.72
C ASN A 47 0.89 12.90 -1.56
N ASN A 48 0.52 13.26 -0.32
CA ASN A 48 0.85 12.58 0.94
C ASN A 48 0.67 11.04 0.86
N PHE A 49 1.70 10.33 0.40
CA PHE A 49 1.77 8.87 0.40
C PHE A 49 2.59 8.44 1.59
N ARG A 50 2.05 7.51 2.37
CA ARG A 50 2.79 6.86 3.45
C ARG A 50 2.97 5.40 3.08
N CYS A 51 4.21 5.04 2.79
CA CYS A 51 4.59 3.66 2.51
C CYS A 51 4.87 2.95 3.84
N TYR A 52 4.24 1.81 4.03
CA TYR A 52 4.54 0.87 5.09
C TYR A 52 5.09 -0.39 4.43
N VAL A 53 6.37 -0.66 4.69
CA VAL A 53 7.07 -1.86 4.23
C VAL A 53 7.42 -2.62 5.49
N THR A 54 6.95 -3.87 5.60
CA THR A 54 7.26 -4.78 6.70
C THR A 54 8.36 -5.75 6.31
#